data_AF-A0A2G4T2K7-F1
#
_entry.id   AF-A0A2G4T2K7-F1
#
_cell.length_a   1.000
_cell.length_b   1.000
_cell.length_c   1.000
_cell.angle_alpha   90.00
_cell.angle_beta   90.00
_cell.angle_gamma   90.00
#
_symmetry.space_group_name_H-M   'P 1'
#
loop_
_entity.id
_entity.type
_entity.pdbx_description
1 polymer ?
#
loop_
_entity_poly.entity_id
_entity_poly.type
_entity_poly.pdbx_seq_one_letter_code
_entity_poly.pdbx_strand_id
1 'polypeptide(L)' 'GEINWDCPCLGGMAQGPCGEDFKAAFSCFVFSEAEPKGLDCVEKFKAMQDCFRRHPDVYGD' A
#
# COMPACT_ATOMS: atom_id res chain seq x y z
N GLY A 1 -8.11 7.01 -13.30
CA GLY A 1 -8.77 6.86 -11.99
C GLY A 1 -8.02 7.72 -11.00
N GLU A 2 -8.70 8.35 -10.05
CA GLU A 2 -8.04 9.10 -8.97
C GLU A 2 -8.27 8.35 -7.65
N ILE A 3 -7.26 8.29 -6.79
CA ILE A 3 -7.33 7.61 -5.50
C ILE A 3 -7.55 8.68 -4.42
N ASN A 4 -8.63 8.55 -3.65
CA ASN A 4 -8.87 9.40 -2.49
C ASN A 4 -8.13 8.84 -1.26
N TRP A 5 -6.96 9.41 -0.97
CA TRP A 5 -6.12 9.00 0.17
C TRP A 5 -6.71 9.34 1.54
N ASP A 6 -7.72 10.22 1.58
CA ASP A 6 -8.44 10.60 2.81
C ASP A 6 -9.70 9.76 3.02
N CYS A 7 -9.94 8.75 2.18
CA CYS A 7 -11.05 7.84 2.37
C CYS A 7 -10.88 7.07 3.69
N PRO A 8 -11.89 7.06 4.58
CA PRO A 8 -11.87 6.25 5.80
C PRO A 8 -11.65 4.76 5.52
N CYS A 9 -12.01 4.31 4.32
CA CYS A 9 -11.78 2.94 3.85
C CYS A 9 -10.31 2.52 3.79
N LEU A 10 -9.37 3.47 3.67
CA LEU A 10 -7.93 3.20 3.65
C LEU A 10 -7.32 3.14 5.06
N GLY A 11 -8.14 3.33 6.10
CA GLY A 11 -7.74 3.10 7.49
C GLY A 11 -6.57 3.96 7.97
N GLY A 12 -6.32 5.11 7.35
CA GLY A 12 -5.18 5.97 7.68
C GLY A 12 -3.81 5.43 7.25
N MET A 13 -3.74 4.31 6.50
CA MET A 13 -2.48 3.69 6.10
C MET A 13 -1.62 4.62 5.23
N ALA A 14 -2.25 5.53 4.48
CA ALA A 14 -1.58 6.49 3.63
C ALA A 14 -0.91 7.66 4.41
N GLN A 15 -1.24 7.82 5.68
CA GLN A 15 -0.76 8.90 6.56
C GLN A 15 0.26 8.41 7.61
N GLY A 16 0.53 7.11 7.68
CA GLY A 16 1.49 6.51 8.61
C GLY A 16 2.96 6.53 8.12
N PRO A 17 3.91 6.03 8.93
CA PRO A 17 5.33 5.96 8.57
C PRO A 17 5.65 5.14 7.31
N CYS A 18 4.74 4.27 6.88
CA CYS A 18 4.84 3.47 5.65
C CYS A 18 3.87 3.94 4.57
N GLY A 19 3.32 5.16 4.71
CA GLY A 19 2.29 5.69 3.82
C GLY A 19 2.75 5.83 2.38
N GLU A 20 4.02 6.14 2.13
CA GLU A 20 4.56 6.23 0.78
C GLU A 20 4.67 4.85 0.11
N ASP A 21 5.12 3.82 0.84
CA ASP A 21 5.15 2.44 0.33
C ASP A 21 3.73 1.92 0.09
N PHE A 22 2.79 2.22 0.99
CA PHE A 22 1.37 1.90 0.83
C PHE A 22 0.78 2.58 -0.41
N LYS A 23 0.99 3.89 -0.58
CA LYS A 23 0.50 4.63 -1.76
C LYS A 23 1.06 4.05 -3.04
N ALA A 24 2.34 3.70 -3.08
CA ALA A 24 2.99 3.10 -4.25
C ALA A 24 2.40 1.73 -4.59
N ALA A 25 2.23 0.84 -3.60
CA ALA A 25 1.66 -0.48 -3.80
C ALA A 25 0.17 -0.40 -4.20
N PHE A 26 -0.61 0.40 -3.48
CA PHE A 26 -2.04 0.54 -3.72
C PHE A 26 -2.34 1.24 -5.06
N SER A 27 -1.58 2.27 -5.43
CA SER A 27 -1.71 2.91 -6.75
C SER A 27 -1.40 1.93 -7.87
N CYS A 28 -0.32 1.16 -7.73
CA CYS A 28 0.01 0.12 -8.69
C CYS A 28 -1.13 -0.88 -8.84
N PHE A 29 -1.66 -1.40 -7.72
CA PHE A 29 -2.77 -2.34 -7.74
C PHE A 29 -4.01 -1.76 -8.43
N VAL A 30 -4.42 -0.52 -8.10
CA VAL A 30 -5.59 0.12 -8.69
C VAL A 30 -5.48 0.24 -10.21
N PHE A 31 -4.30 0.61 -10.71
CA PHE A 31 -4.02 0.81 -12.14
C PHE A 31 -3.53 -0.44 -12.87
N SER A 32 -3.25 -1.54 -12.17
CA SER A 32 -2.78 -2.77 -12.80
C SER A 32 -3.85 -3.34 -13.75
N GLU A 33 -3.40 -3.65 -14.96
CA GLU A 33 -4.15 -4.34 -16.01
C GLU A 33 -3.67 -5.80 -16.19
N ALA A 34 -2.76 -6.27 -15.32
CA ALA A 34 -2.28 -7.65 -15.36
C ALA A 34 -3.40 -8.64 -14.99
N GLU A 35 -3.28 -9.88 -15.47
CA GLU A 35 -4.16 -10.98 -15.08
C GLU A 35 -3.30 -12.08 -14.44
N PRO A 36 -3.40 -12.31 -13.11
CA PRO A 36 -4.28 -11.64 -12.14
C PRO A 36 -3.87 -10.19 -11.82
N LYS A 37 -4.85 -9.36 -11.45
CA LYS A 37 -4.65 -7.95 -11.12
C LYS A 37 -3.64 -7.78 -9.99
N GLY A 38 -2.64 -6.93 -10.21
CA GLY A 38 -1.59 -6.63 -9.24
C GLY A 38 -0.39 -7.58 -9.24
N LEU A 39 -0.33 -8.56 -10.16
CA LEU A 39 0.83 -9.44 -10.29
C LEU A 39 2.14 -8.66 -10.57
N ASP A 40 2.04 -7.58 -11.31
CA ASP A 40 3.12 -6.63 -11.61
C ASP A 40 3.52 -5.74 -10.42
N CYS A 41 2.72 -5.75 -9.34
CA CYS A 41 2.92 -4.89 -8.18
C CYS A 41 3.57 -5.61 -6.98
N VAL A 42 3.89 -6.90 -7.10
CA VAL A 42 4.38 -7.75 -5.98
C VAL A 42 5.56 -7.13 -5.26
N GLU A 43 6.54 -6.58 -5.99
CA GLU A 43 7.72 -5.95 -5.37
C GLU A 43 7.36 -4.70 -4.55
N LYS A 44 6.32 -3.95 -4.95
CA LYS A 44 5.84 -2.79 -4.18
C LYS A 44 5.13 -3.23 -2.91
N PHE A 45 4.33 -4.29 -2.99
CA PHE A 45 3.70 -4.88 -1.81
C PHE A 45 4.74 -5.46 -0.84
N LYS A 46 5.81 -6.05 -1.36
CA LYS A 46 6.93 -6.52 -0.55
C LYS A 46 7.64 -5.37 0.18
N ALA A 47 7.92 -4.27 -0.51
CA ALA A 47 8.51 -3.08 0.10
C ALA A 47 7.62 -2.50 1.22
N MET A 48 6.31 -2.43 0.98
CA MET A 48 5.34 -2.03 2.00
C MET A 48 5.35 -2.97 3.21
N GLN A 49 5.38 -4.28 2.98
CA GLN A 49 5.45 -5.27 4.06
C GLN A 49 6.76 -5.19 4.85
N ASP A 50 7.88 -4.95 4.17
CA ASP A 50 9.18 -4.72 4.81
C ASP A 50 9.17 -3.44 5.65
N CYS A 51 8.47 -2.39 5.19
CA CYS A 51 8.24 -1.22 6.01
C CYS A 51 7.41 -1.55 7.26
N PHE A 52 6.30 -2.27 7.15
CA PHE A 52 5.49 -2.67 8.31
C PHE A 52 6.29 -3.45 9.35
N ARG A 53 7.17 -4.37 8.91
CA ARG A 53 8.06 -5.12 9.81
C ARG A 53 9.05 -4.24 10.58
N ARG A 54 9.44 -3.09 10.03
CA ARG A 54 10.31 -2.10 10.71
C ARG A 54 9.56 -1.22 11.72
N HIS A 55 8.23 -1.18 11.64
CA HIS A 55 7.37 -0.37 12.49
C HIS A 55 6.31 -1.24 13.21
N PRO A 56 6.74 -2.27 13.98
CA PRO A 56 5.82 -3.16 14.68
C PRO A 56 4.99 -2.47 15.76
N ASP A 57 5.43 -1.31 16.23
CA ASP A 57 4.70 -0.44 17.17
C ASP A 57 3.46 0.22 16.55
N VAL A 58 3.42 0.35 15.22
CA VAL A 58 2.30 0.95 14.48
C VAL A 58 1.47 -0.09 13.73
N TYR A 59 2.10 -1.14 13.20
CA TYR A 59 1.45 -2.13 12.32
C TYR A 59 1.49 -3.57 12.86
N GLY A 60 1.80 -3.75 14.14
CA GLY A 60 1.92 -5.06 14.77
C GLY A 60 0.62 -5.69 15.29
N ASP A 61 -0.47 -4.91 15.33
CA ASP A 61 -1.81 -5.34 15.77
C ASP A 61 -2.68 -5.86 14.62
#